data_AF-A0A6G1YRJ5-F1
#
_entry.id   AF-A0A6G1YRJ5-F1
#
_cell.length_a   1.000
_cell.length_b   1.000
_cell.length_c   1.000
_cell.angle_alpha   90.00
_cell.angle_beta   90.00
_cell.angle_gamma   90.00
#
_symmetry.space_group_name_H-M   'P 1'
#
loop_
_entity.id
_entity.type
_entity.pdbx_description
1 polymer ?
#
loop_
_entity_poly.entity_id
_entity_poly.type
_entity_poly.pdbx_seq_one_letter_code
_entity_poly.pdbx_strand_id
1 'polypeptide(L)' 'MVQMDTKGPFYLKGSRSKHYFIHAIDDCSRKVVSKWCNRRSSEEALSVLKEWVELHN' A
#
# COMPACT_ATOMS: atom_id res chain seq x y z
N MET A 1 11.26 -2.23 -12.16
CA MET A 1 10.66 -3.41 -11.49
C MET A 1 9.86 -2.85 -10.33
N VAL A 2 8.59 -3.24 -10.21
CA VAL A 2 7.74 -2.73 -9.13
C VAL A 2 7.85 -3.67 -7.93
N GLN A 3 8.30 -3.13 -6.80
CA GLN A 3 8.27 -3.80 -5.50
C GLN A 3 7.03 -3.35 -4.74
N MET A 4 6.36 -4.31 -4.10
CA MET A 4 5.19 -4.04 -3.27
C MET A 4 5.41 -4.57 -1.86
N ASP A 5 5.01 -3.79 -0.86
CA ASP A 5 5.09 -4.19 0.54
C ASP A 5 3.92 -3.63 1.36
N THR A 6 3.56 -4.35 2.42
CA THR A 6 2.50 -3.98 3.36
C THR A 6 3.08 -3.85 4.76
N LYS A 7 3.12 -2.62 5.26
CA LYS A 7 3.61 -2.30 6.60
C LYS A 7 2.48 -2.27 7.63
N GLY A 8 2.83 -2.56 8.88
CA GLY A 8 1.92 -2.56 10.03
C GLY A 8 1.81 -3.94 10.71
N PRO A 9 0.90 -4.11 11.68
CA PRO A 9 -0.13 -3.14 12.07
C PRO A 9 0.44 -1.92 12.81
N PHE A 10 -0.08 -0.75 12.47
CA PHE A 10 0.10 0.50 13.19
C PHE A 10 -1.14 0.78 14.04
N TYR A 11 -0.94 1.42 15.19
CA TYR A 11 -1.99 1.77 16.12
C TYR A 11 -1.91 3.27 16.41
N LEU A 12 -3.02 3.98 16.26
CA LEU A 12 -3.12 5.36 16.72
C LEU A 12 -3.17 5.39 18.24
N LYS A 13 -2.63 6.45 18.86
CA LYS A 13 -2.62 6.60 20.31
C LYS A 13 -4.05 6.52 20.85
N GLY A 14 -4.32 5.58 21.75
CA GLY A 14 -5.65 5.36 22.34
C GLY A 14 -6.62 4.55 21.47
N SER A 15 -6.19 4.03 20.31
CA SER A 15 -7.02 3.19 19.44
C SER A 15 -6.55 1.73 19.47
N ARG A 16 -7.52 0.80 19.41
CA ARG A 16 -7.27 -0.64 19.17
C ARG A 16 -7.41 -1.02 17.70
N SER A 17 -7.78 -0.07 16.85
CA SER A 17 -7.92 -0.31 15.41
C SER A 17 -6.56 -0.54 14.78
N LYS A 18 -6.48 -1.61 13.99
CA LYS A 18 -5.27 -1.94 13.22
C LYS A 18 -5.30 -1.16 11.92
N HIS A 19 -4.22 -0.43 11.66
CA HIS A 19 -4.00 0.23 10.38
C HIS A 19 -2.80 -0.39 9.69
N TYR A 20 -2.87 -0.48 8.37
CA TYR A 20 -1.80 -0.99 7.52
C TYR A 20 -1.54 0.01 6.42
N PHE A 21 -0.32 -0.02 5.90
CA PHE A 21 0.12 0.86 4.83
C PHE A 21 0.69 0.01 3.71
N ILE A 22 -0.01 -0.02 2.58
CA ILE A 22 0.40 -0.77 1.39
C ILE A 22 1.01 0.22 0.41
N HIS A 23 2.13 -0.13 -0.20
CA HIS A 23 2.75 0.69 -1.23
C HIS A 23 3.33 -0.15 -2.36
N ALA A 24 3.33 0.43 -3.56
CA ALA A 24 4.00 -0.04 -4.76
C ALA A 24 5.04 0.99 -5.18
N ILE A 25 6.31 0.60 -5.29
CA ILE A 25 7.43 1.45 -5.67
C ILE A 25 8.11 0.85 -6.89
N ASP A 26 8.33 1.64 -7.94
CA ASP A 26 9.20 1.23 -9.03
C ASP A 26 10.66 1.56 -8.72
N ASP A 27 11.51 0.54 -8.75
CA ASP A 27 12.93 0.64 -8.38
C ASP A 27 13.72 1.61 -9.28
N CYS A 28 13.32 1.72 -10.55
CA CYS A 28 14.04 2.53 -11.55
C CYS A 28 13.63 4.00 -11.46
N SER A 29 12.34 4.29 -11.52
CA SER A 29 11.80 5.65 -11.58
C SER A 29 11.52 6.28 -10.21
N ARG A 30 11.56 5.49 -9.13
CA ARG A 30 11.18 5.88 -7.76
C ARG A 30 9.74 6.36 -7.63
N LYS A 31 8.90 6.15 -8.65
CA LYS A 31 7.46 6.43 -8.59
C LYS A 31 6.79 5.52 -7.57
N VAL A 32 5.88 6.08 -6.79
CA VAL A 32 5.23 5.40 -5.68
C VAL A 32 3.72 5.62 -5.70
N VAL A 33 2.98 4.56 -5.39
CA VAL A 33 1.56 4.64 -5.00
C VAL A 33 1.43 4.00 -3.64
N SER A 34 0.64 4.60 -2.75
CA SER A 34 0.48 4.08 -1.40
C SER A 34 -0.88 4.39 -0.81
N LYS A 35 -1.39 3.46 0.01
CA LYS A 35 -2.72 3.54 0.59
C LYS A 35 -2.74 3.00 2.03
N TRP A 36 -3.49 3.68 2.88
CA TRP A 36 -3.83 3.19 4.21
C TRP A 36 -5.06 2.28 4.15
N CYS A 37 -5.03 1.16 4.85
CA CYS A 37 -6.17 0.26 4.98
C CYS A 37 -6.29 -0.28 6.41
N ASN A 38 -7.48 -0.76 6.76
CA ASN A 38 -7.74 -1.29 8.11
C ASN A 38 -7.53 -2.81 8.20
N ARG A 39 -7.29 -3.48 7.06
CA ARG A 39 -7.10 -4.93 6.97
C ARG A 39 -6.05 -5.27 5.92
N ARG A 40 -5.19 -6.25 6.20
CA ARG A 40 -4.34 -6.88 5.18
C ARG A 40 -5.19 -7.83 4.36
N SER A 41 -5.35 -7.53 3.08
CA SER A 41 -6.03 -8.42 2.15
C SER A 41 -5.49 -8.27 0.74
N SER A 42 -5.68 -9.33 -0.05
CA SER A 42 -5.32 -9.31 -1.47
C SER A 42 -6.11 -8.26 -2.24
N GLU A 43 -7.36 -7.98 -1.85
CA GLU A 43 -8.16 -6.94 -2.51
C GLU A 43 -7.55 -5.55 -2.34
N GLU A 44 -7.08 -5.19 -1.13
CA GLU A 44 -6.42 -3.92 -0.89
C GLU A 44 -5.07 -3.83 -1.61
N ALA A 45 -4.31 -4.92 -1.65
CA ALA A 45 -3.04 -4.97 -2.40
C ALA A 45 -3.28 -4.80 -3.92
N LEU A 46 -4.26 -5.51 -4.48
CA LEU A 46 -4.65 -5.39 -5.88
C LEU A 46 -5.15 -3.98 -6.21
N SER A 47 -5.86 -3.33 -5.28
CA SER A 47 -6.29 -1.93 -5.44
C SER A 47 -5.10 -1.00 -5.65
N VAL A 48 -4.04 -1.13 -4.83
CA VAL A 48 -2.83 -0.30 -4.96
C VAL A 48 -2.07 -0.59 -6.25
N LEU A 49 -1.98 -1.87 -6.65
CA LEU A 49 -1.34 -2.25 -7.91
C LEU A 49 -2.09 -1.68 -9.12
N LYS A 50 -3.44 -1.79 -9.14
CA LYS A 50 -4.26 -1.24 -10.22
C LYS A 50 -4.07 0.27 -10.36
N GLU A 51 -4.10 1.00 -9.24
CA GLU A 51 -3.86 2.43 -9.23
C GLU A 51 -2.45 2.79 -9.75
N TRP A 52 -1.43 2.02 -9.36
CA TRP A 52 -0.07 2.21 -9.92
C TRP A 52 -0.03 2.01 -11.43
N VAL A 53 -0.71 0.98 -11.95
CA VAL A 53 -0.79 0.72 -13.40
C VAL A 53 -1.54 1.85 -14.10
N GLU A 54 -2.68 2.30 -13.58
CA GLU A 54 -3.48 3.38 -14.17
C GLU A 54 -2.74 4.73 -14.22
N LEU A 55 -1.90 5.03 -13.23
CA LEU A 55 -1.14 6.28 -13.19
C LEU A 55 0.14 6.27 -14.05
N HIS A 56 0.62 5.09 -14.46
CA HIS A 56 1.96 4.95 -15.04
C HIS A 56 2.03 4.12 -16.33
N ASN A 57 0.90 3.62 -16.84
CA ASN A 57 0.74 3.11 -18.21
C ASN A 57 0.26 4.19 -19.19
#